data_AF-A0A1S6FKT0-F1
#
_entry.id   AF-A0A1S6FKT0-F1
#
_cell.length_a   1.000
_cell.length_b   1.000
_cell.length_c   1.000
_cell.angle_alpha   90.00
_cell.angle_beta   90.00
_cell.angle_gamma   90.00
#
_symmetry.space_group_name_H-M   'P 1'
#
loop_
_entity.id
_entity.type
_entity.pdbx_description
1 polymer ?
#
loop_
_entity_poly.entity_id
_entity_poly.type
_entity_poly.pdbx_seq_one_letter_code
_entity_poly.pdbx_strand_id
1 'polypeptide(L)'
;MSDLPSPSLLTLPHWTLRTAAKPYARWSADTDQAFLLALRLTGQVRAAAAAIGRSISSAYQRRQRDADFAARWDLVVDEQQAAWIVAQHKAAQALEDVPLGDHRVRRDGWSEARRKLFLRALSETGSVRDACARARISSTAAYTLRRKCARFATDWAAALDTQAVTVEQVAFERAVLGWEEPIVQSGQIVGQRWRFSETLLRALFQQAQRAEASAQPGRRGTTFVKPMPTREETNAALAKAIAAAEKRMLAEAALEQAGGAERWRDAEEALSPPDG
;
A
#
# COMPACT_ATOMS: atom_id res chain seq x y z
N MET A 1 2.63 60.47 -81.48
CA MET A 1 1.80 59.26 -81.28
C MET A 1 2.75 58.09 -81.15
N SER A 2 3.21 57.82 -79.94
CA SER A 2 2.58 56.89 -78.99
C SER A 2 3.02 55.47 -79.31
N ASP A 3 4.14 55.05 -78.72
CA ASP A 3 4.37 53.66 -78.36
C ASP A 3 5.44 53.62 -77.26
N LEU A 4 4.98 53.76 -76.02
CA LEU A 4 5.74 53.31 -74.86
C LEU A 4 5.23 51.91 -74.52
N PRO A 5 6.11 50.88 -74.53
CA PRO A 5 5.71 49.50 -74.35
C PRO A 5 5.15 49.25 -72.94
N SER A 6 4.15 48.36 -72.87
CA SER A 6 3.50 47.87 -71.66
C SER A 6 4.51 47.53 -70.54
N PRO A 7 4.20 47.84 -69.27
CA PRO A 7 5.03 47.44 -68.15
C PRO A 7 5.01 45.92 -68.02
N SER A 8 6.19 45.33 -68.20
CA SER A 8 6.51 43.92 -67.99
C SER A 8 5.91 43.41 -66.69
N LEU A 9 5.30 42.22 -66.76
CA LEU A 9 4.93 41.40 -65.60
C LEU A 9 6.16 41.25 -64.70
N LEU A 10 6.17 41.99 -63.58
CA LEU A 10 7.20 41.90 -62.56
C LEU A 10 7.20 40.48 -62.00
N THR A 11 8.09 39.66 -62.55
CA THR A 11 8.43 38.35 -62.02
C THR A 11 9.13 38.61 -60.70
N LEU A 12 8.43 38.36 -59.59
CA LEU A 12 8.98 38.59 -58.27
C LEU A 12 10.22 37.70 -58.07
N PRO A 13 11.32 38.24 -57.51
CA PRO A 13 12.55 37.48 -57.31
C PRO A 13 12.36 36.36 -56.27
N HIS A 14 13.00 35.21 -56.50
CA HIS A 14 12.89 33.95 -55.73
C HIS A 14 13.15 34.04 -54.20
N TRP A 15 13.61 35.17 -53.68
CA TRP A 15 13.87 35.38 -52.26
C TRP A 15 12.67 35.96 -51.50
N THR A 16 11.54 36.26 -52.17
CA THR A 16 10.30 36.61 -51.48
C THR A 16 9.98 35.52 -50.47
N LEU A 17 9.99 35.85 -49.18
CA LEU A 17 9.64 34.95 -48.09
C LEU A 17 8.23 34.43 -48.34
N ARG A 18 8.12 33.24 -48.92
CA ARG A 18 6.88 32.48 -48.97
C ARG A 18 6.49 32.29 -47.51
N THR A 19 5.39 32.91 -47.07
CA THR A 19 4.88 32.74 -45.71
C THR A 19 4.72 31.24 -45.48
N ALA A 20 5.65 30.64 -44.73
CA ALA A 20 5.64 29.22 -44.47
C ALA A 20 4.32 28.89 -43.78
N ALA A 21 3.57 27.92 -44.34
CA ALA A 21 2.39 27.41 -43.68
C ALA A 21 2.76 27.06 -42.23
N LYS A 22 2.00 27.60 -41.27
CA LYS A 22 2.27 27.58 -39.81
C LYS A 22 3.27 26.48 -39.42
N PRO A 23 4.56 26.80 -39.16
CA PRO A 23 5.62 25.80 -38.99
C PRO A 23 5.39 24.84 -37.82
N TYR A 24 4.39 25.11 -36.98
CA TYR A 24 4.03 24.33 -35.81
C TYR A 24 2.61 23.75 -35.88
N ALA A 25 2.03 23.54 -37.06
CA ALA A 25 0.71 22.89 -37.15
C ALA A 25 0.81 21.36 -37.01
N ARG A 26 1.76 20.71 -37.70
CA ARG A 26 1.91 19.24 -37.74
C ARG A 26 3.21 18.75 -37.11
N TRP A 27 3.23 17.52 -36.60
CA TRP A 27 4.47 16.83 -36.20
C TRP A 27 5.33 16.55 -37.45
N SER A 28 6.52 17.13 -37.50
CA SER A 28 7.58 16.93 -38.50
C SER A 28 8.84 16.34 -37.85
N ALA A 29 9.80 15.90 -38.68
CA ALA A 29 11.09 15.40 -38.21
C ALA A 29 11.83 16.41 -37.31
N ASP A 30 11.77 17.70 -37.65
CA ASP A 30 12.39 18.76 -36.84
C ASP A 30 11.71 18.90 -35.47
N THR A 31 10.38 18.77 -35.41
CA THR A 31 9.66 18.80 -34.12
C THR A 31 9.89 17.54 -33.30
N ASP A 32 10.06 16.37 -33.94
CA ASP A 32 10.44 15.13 -33.26
C ASP A 32 11.83 15.32 -32.61
N GLN A 33 12.79 15.88 -33.35
CA GLN A 33 14.14 16.11 -32.86
C GLN A 33 14.19 17.17 -31.75
N ALA A 34 13.46 18.28 -31.90
CA ALA A 34 13.35 19.31 -30.86
C ALA A 34 12.72 18.75 -29.57
N PHE A 35 11.70 17.89 -29.70
CA PHE A 35 11.08 17.22 -28.55
C PHE A 35 12.07 16.30 -27.82
N LEU A 36 12.79 15.45 -28.54
CA LEU A 36 13.73 14.48 -27.96
C LEU A 36 14.90 15.18 -27.27
N LEU A 37 15.41 16.28 -27.84
CA LEU A 37 16.44 17.11 -27.20
C LEU A 37 15.92 17.76 -25.91
N ALA A 38 14.70 18.32 -25.95
CA ALA A 38 14.07 18.90 -24.76
C ALA A 38 13.81 17.83 -23.67
N LEU A 39 13.47 16.61 -24.06
CA LEU A 39 13.29 15.48 -23.15
C LEU A 39 14.62 15.06 -22.50
N ARG A 40 15.71 15.03 -23.26
CA ARG A 40 17.05 14.73 -22.75
C ARG A 40 17.55 15.77 -21.75
N LEU A 41 17.23 17.05 -21.97
CA LEU A 41 17.63 18.13 -21.07
C LEU A 41 16.79 18.18 -19.78
N THR A 42 15.48 17.97 -19.89
CA THR A 42 14.55 18.17 -18.76
C THR A 42 14.24 16.89 -17.99
N GLY A 43 14.36 15.73 -18.62
CA GLY A 43 13.89 14.45 -18.07
C GLY A 43 12.37 14.37 -17.88
N GLN A 44 11.61 15.39 -18.31
CA GLN A 44 10.18 15.50 -18.06
C GLN A 44 9.42 15.69 -19.37
N VAL A 45 8.61 14.71 -19.74
CA VAL A 45 7.77 14.72 -20.96
C VAL A 45 6.86 15.96 -21.03
N ARG A 46 6.32 16.38 -19.88
CA ARG A 46 5.47 17.58 -19.79
C ARG A 46 6.24 18.86 -20.10
N ALA A 47 7.44 19.01 -19.54
CA ALA A 47 8.29 20.16 -19.78
C ALA A 47 8.80 20.18 -21.22
N ALA A 48 9.20 19.03 -21.76
CA ALA A 48 9.64 18.87 -23.14
C ALA A 48 8.55 19.25 -24.15
N ALA A 49 7.31 18.79 -23.92
CA ALA A 49 6.17 19.14 -24.78
C ALA A 49 5.84 20.64 -24.70
N ALA A 50 5.85 21.23 -23.50
CA ALA A 50 5.63 22.66 -23.30
C ALA A 50 6.72 23.52 -23.98
N ALA A 51 7.99 23.10 -23.91
CA ALA A 51 9.12 23.82 -24.51
C ALA A 51 9.01 23.96 -26.03
N ILE A 52 8.36 23.00 -26.71
CA ILE A 52 8.09 23.04 -28.16
C ILE A 52 6.68 23.54 -28.51
N GLY A 53 5.91 24.02 -27.51
CA GLY A 53 4.55 24.50 -27.71
C GLY A 53 3.54 23.42 -28.12
N ARG A 54 3.77 22.16 -27.71
CA ARG A 54 2.88 21.02 -28.01
C ARG A 54 2.22 20.46 -26.76
N SER A 55 1.07 19.82 -26.97
CA SER A 55 0.40 19.09 -25.90
C SER A 55 1.08 17.73 -25.69
N ILE A 56 1.10 17.30 -24.43
CA ILE A 56 1.63 15.98 -24.03
C ILE A 56 0.90 14.86 -24.79
N SER A 57 -0.43 14.95 -24.91
CA SER A 57 -1.25 13.98 -25.61
C SER A 57 -0.85 13.84 -27.09
N SER A 58 -0.47 14.93 -27.74
CA SER A 58 0.00 14.88 -29.14
C SER A 58 1.35 14.17 -29.29
N ALA A 59 2.23 14.26 -28.28
CA ALA A 59 3.53 13.56 -28.26
C ALA A 59 3.34 12.05 -28.07
N TYR A 60 2.43 11.64 -27.19
CA TYR A 60 2.08 10.21 -27.05
C TYR A 60 1.38 9.65 -28.29
N GLN A 61 0.48 10.42 -28.92
CA GLN A 61 -0.14 10.01 -30.19
C GLN A 61 0.90 9.87 -31.32
N ARG A 62 1.93 10.73 -31.34
CA ARG A 62 3.06 10.59 -32.27
C ARG A 62 3.85 9.31 -32.00
N ARG A 63 4.15 9.02 -30.74
CA ARG A 63 4.81 7.78 -30.30
C ARG A 63 4.04 6.53 -30.69
N GLN A 64 2.71 6.54 -30.62
CA GLN A 64 1.89 5.40 -31.03
C GLN A 64 1.86 5.18 -32.55
N ARG A 65 2.02 6.25 -33.35
CA ARG A 65 1.91 6.19 -34.81
C ARG A 65 3.23 5.92 -35.53
N ASP A 66 4.35 6.20 -34.87
CA ASP A 66 5.68 6.16 -35.47
C ASP A 66 6.65 5.39 -34.57
N ALA A 67 7.01 4.19 -35.00
CA ALA A 67 7.86 3.27 -34.25
C ALA A 67 9.30 3.79 -34.11
N ASP A 68 9.83 4.49 -35.12
CA ASP A 68 11.19 5.04 -35.10
C ASP A 68 11.29 6.22 -34.12
N PHE A 69 10.23 7.02 -34.01
CA PHE A 69 10.13 8.04 -32.98
C PHE A 69 10.01 7.42 -31.58
N ALA A 70 9.23 6.34 -31.43
CA ALA A 70 9.12 5.62 -30.17
C ALA A 70 10.46 5.05 -29.69
N ALA A 71 11.22 4.40 -30.57
CA ALA A 71 12.54 3.85 -30.24
C ALA A 71 13.53 4.94 -29.79
N ARG A 72 13.55 6.10 -30.48
CA ARG A 72 14.39 7.24 -30.09
C ARG A 72 13.95 7.87 -28.76
N TRP A 73 12.66 7.90 -28.48
CA TRP A 73 12.13 8.33 -27.18
C TRP A 73 12.58 7.40 -26.07
N ASP A 74 12.43 6.09 -26.26
CA ASP A 74 12.79 5.08 -25.27
C ASP A 74 14.29 5.12 -24.95
N LEU A 75 15.14 5.28 -25.98
CA LEU A 75 16.59 5.47 -25.78
C LEU A 75 16.91 6.69 -24.90
N VAL A 76 16.22 7.82 -25.09
CA VAL A 76 16.42 9.02 -24.26
C VAL A 76 15.93 8.78 -22.83
N VAL A 77 14.83 8.06 -22.64
CA VAL A 77 14.32 7.71 -21.30
C VAL A 77 15.27 6.75 -20.58
N ASP A 78 15.78 5.75 -21.28
CA ASP A 78 16.74 4.77 -20.74
C ASP A 78 18.05 5.43 -20.33
N GLU A 79 18.59 6.34 -21.15
CA GLU A 79 19.76 7.15 -20.80
C GLU A 79 19.53 7.97 -19.53
N GLN A 80 18.38 8.63 -19.42
CA GLN A 80 18.03 9.44 -18.25
C GLN A 80 17.84 8.56 -17.00
N GLN A 81 17.21 7.40 -17.16
CA GLN A 81 17.00 6.45 -16.07
C GLN A 81 18.32 5.85 -15.59
N ALA A 82 19.23 5.50 -16.50
CA ALA A 82 20.58 5.03 -16.17
C ALA A 82 21.40 6.11 -15.44
N ALA A 83 21.35 7.35 -15.91
CA ALA A 83 22.01 8.47 -15.24
C ALA A 83 21.45 8.72 -13.84
N TRP A 84 20.14 8.59 -13.65
CA TRP A 84 19.50 8.72 -12.34
C TRP A 84 19.89 7.59 -11.38
N ILE A 85 19.88 6.33 -11.84
CA ILE A 85 20.32 5.17 -11.06
C ILE A 85 21.79 5.34 -10.63
N VAL A 86 22.67 5.75 -11.56
CA VAL A 86 24.09 5.99 -11.26
C VAL A 86 24.28 7.16 -10.30
N ALA A 87 23.54 8.25 -10.45
CA ALA A 87 23.61 9.40 -9.55
C ALA A 87 23.14 9.04 -8.14
N GLN A 88 22.05 8.27 -8.01
CA GLN A 88 21.52 7.82 -6.73
C GLN A 88 22.45 6.80 -6.08
N HIS A 89 23.05 5.89 -6.85
CA HIS A 89 24.05 4.93 -6.36
C HIS A 89 25.34 5.62 -5.94
N LYS A 90 25.82 6.61 -6.70
CA LYS A 90 26.99 7.43 -6.35
C LYS A 90 26.74 8.27 -5.10
N ALA A 91 25.53 8.79 -4.92
CA ALA A 91 25.13 9.49 -3.70
C ALA A 91 25.05 8.55 -2.49
N ALA A 92 24.53 7.34 -2.68
CA ALA A 92 24.51 6.30 -1.64
C ALA A 92 25.93 5.83 -1.27
N GLN A 93 26.81 5.61 -2.26
CA GLN A 93 28.21 5.26 -2.06
C GLN A 93 29.00 6.39 -1.41
N ALA A 94 28.80 7.64 -1.82
CA ALA A 94 29.45 8.80 -1.22
C ALA A 94 29.07 8.98 0.26
N LEU A 95 27.87 8.57 0.67
CA LEU A 95 27.46 8.52 2.06
C LEU A 95 28.08 7.33 2.82
N GLU A 96 28.25 6.20 2.14
CA GLU A 96 28.85 4.97 2.68
C GLU A 96 30.37 5.03 2.87
N ASP A 97 31.07 5.83 2.06
CA ASP A 97 32.53 5.98 2.02
C ASP A 97 33.08 7.04 2.99
N VAL A 98 32.24 7.83 3.67
CA VAL A 98 32.72 8.70 4.73
C VAL A 98 32.95 7.84 5.98
N PRO A 99 34.19 7.59 6.43
CA PRO A 99 34.44 6.69 7.54
C PRO A 99 33.76 7.21 8.81
N LEU A 100 32.96 6.38 9.48
CA LEU A 100 32.35 6.70 10.78
C LEU A 100 33.47 6.85 11.83
N GLY A 101 33.99 8.08 11.95
CA GLY A 101 34.89 8.60 12.99
C GLY A 101 35.63 7.55 13.82
N ASP A 102 36.94 7.45 13.60
CA ASP A 102 37.82 6.51 14.28
C ASP A 102 37.73 6.66 15.80
N HIS A 103 37.21 5.61 16.45
CA HIS A 103 37.38 5.38 17.86
C HIS A 103 38.20 4.11 18.03
N ARG A 104 39.45 4.24 17.58
CA ARG A 104 40.65 3.57 18.04
C ARG A 104 40.39 2.13 18.45
N VAL A 105 40.58 1.23 17.47
CA VAL A 105 40.63 -0.23 17.56
C VAL A 105 41.07 -0.72 18.96
N ARG A 106 40.13 -0.72 19.89
CA ARG A 106 40.15 -1.57 21.06
C ARG A 106 39.15 -2.66 20.76
N ARG A 107 39.42 -3.85 21.28
CA ARG A 107 38.56 -5.04 21.19
C ARG A 107 37.15 -4.85 21.78
N ASP A 108 36.74 -3.61 22.07
CA ASP A 108 35.37 -3.16 22.19
C ASP A 108 34.64 -3.72 20.97
N GLY A 109 33.65 -4.59 21.15
CA GLY A 109 33.05 -5.41 20.09
C GLY A 109 32.38 -4.67 18.91
N TRP A 110 32.64 -3.37 18.71
CA TRP A 110 32.14 -2.50 17.66
C TRP A 110 33.15 -2.30 16.53
N SER A 111 33.15 -3.23 15.57
CA SER A 111 33.74 -2.99 14.24
C SER A 111 32.80 -2.15 13.38
N GLU A 112 33.35 -1.49 12.35
CA GLU A 112 32.56 -0.77 11.35
C GLU A 112 31.51 -1.67 10.69
N ALA A 113 31.88 -2.90 10.36
CA ALA A 113 30.95 -3.91 9.83
C ALA A 113 29.75 -4.16 10.75
N ARG A 114 29.96 -4.22 12.08
CA ARG A 114 28.86 -4.37 13.03
C ARG A 114 28.04 -3.10 13.20
N ARG A 115 28.62 -1.91 13.03
CA ARG A 115 27.88 -0.63 12.96
C ARG A 115 26.94 -0.59 11.76
N LYS A 116 27.46 -0.89 10.58
CA LYS A 116 26.67 -0.97 9.35
C LYS A 116 25.56 -2.02 9.48
N LEU A 117 25.88 -3.21 10.01
CA LEU A 117 24.90 -4.29 10.20
C LEU A 117 23.82 -3.94 11.23
N PHE A 118 24.18 -3.26 12.32
CA PHE A 118 23.23 -2.75 13.31
C PHE A 118 22.27 -1.72 12.70
N LEU A 119 22.80 -0.71 12.00
CA LEU A 119 21.98 0.35 11.40
C LEU A 119 21.06 -0.20 10.32
N ARG A 120 21.56 -1.12 9.48
CA ARG A 120 20.74 -1.83 8.48
C ARG A 120 19.61 -2.62 9.13
N ALA A 121 19.91 -3.40 10.18
CA ALA A 121 18.89 -4.15 10.89
C ALA A 121 17.86 -3.24 11.57
N LEU A 122 18.30 -2.07 12.06
CA LEU A 122 17.43 -1.07 12.66
C LEU A 122 16.50 -0.44 11.62
N SER A 123 16.97 -0.13 10.42
CA SER A 123 16.11 0.38 9.34
C SER A 123 15.16 -0.68 8.80
N GLU A 124 15.53 -1.95 8.83
CA GLU A 124 14.64 -3.03 8.39
C GLU A 124 13.53 -3.35 9.40
N THR A 125 13.78 -3.20 10.71
CA THR A 125 12.88 -3.74 11.75
C THR A 125 12.31 -2.71 12.71
N GLY A 126 12.94 -1.53 12.84
CA GLY A 126 12.60 -0.55 13.87
C GLY A 126 12.90 -0.99 15.31
N SER A 127 13.33 -2.24 15.51
CA SER A 127 13.51 -2.84 16.82
C SER A 127 14.97 -2.87 17.21
N VAL A 128 15.33 -2.09 18.23
CA VAL A 128 16.69 -2.04 18.78
C VAL A 128 17.14 -3.42 19.28
N ARG A 129 16.22 -4.22 19.84
CA ARG A 129 16.51 -5.57 20.32
C ARG A 129 16.88 -6.49 19.15
N ASP A 130 16.12 -6.45 18.05
CA ASP A 130 16.38 -7.28 16.87
C ASP A 130 17.69 -6.85 16.18
N ALA A 131 17.90 -5.54 16.06
CA ALA A 131 19.13 -4.98 15.53
C ALA A 131 20.37 -5.38 16.34
N CYS A 132 20.26 -5.39 17.68
CA CYS A 132 21.31 -5.87 18.57
C CYS A 132 21.59 -7.37 18.40
N ALA A 133 20.55 -8.20 18.28
CA ALA A 133 20.68 -9.64 18.06
C ALA A 133 21.40 -9.94 16.74
N ARG A 134 21.01 -9.28 15.65
CA ARG A 134 21.63 -9.42 14.33
C ARG A 134 23.09 -8.95 14.32
N ALA A 135 23.38 -7.82 14.98
CA ALA A 135 24.74 -7.27 15.10
C ALA A 135 25.62 -8.00 16.11
N ARG A 136 25.04 -8.94 16.88
CA ARG A 136 25.67 -9.65 18.01
C ARG A 136 26.30 -8.69 19.03
N ILE A 137 25.59 -7.62 19.34
CA ILE A 137 26.00 -6.59 20.31
C ILE A 137 24.94 -6.46 21.39
N SER A 138 25.35 -6.10 22.61
CA SER A 138 24.40 -5.81 23.69
C SER A 138 23.73 -4.44 23.50
N SER A 139 22.45 -4.35 23.88
CA SER A 139 21.69 -3.09 23.86
C SER A 139 22.38 -1.99 24.65
N THR A 140 22.95 -2.33 25.82
CA THR A 140 23.72 -1.40 26.65
C THR A 140 24.91 -0.78 25.90
N ALA A 141 25.62 -1.59 25.10
CA ALA A 141 26.75 -1.09 24.30
C ALA A 141 26.26 -0.19 23.16
N ALA A 142 25.11 -0.49 22.55
CA ALA A 142 24.51 0.33 21.49
C ALA A 142 24.08 1.72 22.00
N TYR A 143 23.39 1.81 23.13
CA TYR A 143 23.04 3.10 23.74
C TYR A 143 24.27 3.86 24.22
N THR A 144 25.28 3.16 24.72
CA THR A 144 26.55 3.79 25.14
C THR A 144 27.27 4.39 23.94
N LEU A 145 27.30 3.71 22.79
CA LEU A 145 27.87 4.24 21.56
C LEU A 145 27.09 5.44 21.04
N ARG A 146 25.74 5.39 21.09
CA ARG A 146 24.86 6.51 20.72
C ARG A 146 25.13 7.77 21.53
N ARG A 147 25.41 7.63 22.83
CA ARG A 147 25.77 8.78 23.69
C ARG A 147 27.17 9.35 23.41
N LYS A 148 28.10 8.49 22.97
CA LYS A 148 29.51 8.87 22.76
C LYS A 148 29.77 9.44 21.36
N CYS A 149 29.03 8.99 20.35
CA CYS A 149 29.24 9.35 18.96
C CYS A 149 27.99 10.03 18.39
N ALA A 150 28.06 11.35 18.21
CA ALA A 150 26.96 12.15 17.66
C ALA A 150 26.56 11.68 16.25
N ARG A 151 27.54 11.33 15.40
CA ARG A 151 27.27 10.81 14.06
C ARG A 151 26.46 9.51 14.07
N PHE A 152 26.86 8.56 14.92
CA PHE A 152 26.09 7.31 15.08
C PHE A 152 24.68 7.57 15.60
N ALA A 153 24.47 8.61 16.42
CA ALA A 153 23.13 9.00 16.86
C ALA A 153 22.29 9.58 15.70
N THR A 154 22.90 10.36 14.80
CA THR A 154 22.25 10.85 13.59
C THR A 154 21.89 9.71 12.65
N ASP A 155 22.84 8.81 12.37
CA ASP A 155 22.61 7.64 11.51
C ASP A 155 21.54 6.70 12.09
N TRP A 156 21.48 6.57 13.42
CA TRP A 156 20.42 5.83 14.11
C TRP A 156 19.05 6.46 13.88
N ALA A 157 18.94 7.79 14.02
CA ALA A 157 17.70 8.50 13.78
C ALA A 157 17.25 8.36 12.32
N ALA A 158 18.19 8.51 11.37
CA ALA A 158 17.93 8.30 9.95
C ALA A 158 17.49 6.86 9.64
N ALA A 159 18.09 5.86 10.30
CA ALA A 159 17.67 4.46 10.13
C ALA A 159 16.24 4.22 10.62
N LEU A 160 15.82 4.84 11.73
CA LEU A 160 14.42 4.77 12.20
C LEU A 160 13.45 5.51 11.27
N ASP A 161 13.89 6.61 10.66
CA ASP A 161 13.10 7.38 9.69
C ASP A 161 12.97 6.66 8.34
N THR A 162 14.00 5.88 7.98
CA THR A 162 14.04 5.05 6.76
C THR A 162 13.23 3.77 6.92
N GLN A 163 12.70 3.48 8.11
CA GLN A 163 11.94 2.26 8.33
C GLN A 163 10.79 2.18 7.32
N ALA A 164 10.93 1.24 6.38
CA ALA A 164 9.93 1.00 5.36
C ALA A 164 8.60 0.79 6.07
N VAL A 165 7.58 1.56 5.66
CA VAL A 165 6.21 1.46 6.19
C VAL A 165 5.88 -0.02 6.30
N THR A 166 5.76 -0.51 7.53
CA THR A 166 5.61 -1.94 7.75
C THR A 166 4.32 -2.39 7.08
N VAL A 167 4.24 -3.64 6.65
CA VAL A 167 2.99 -4.17 6.06
C VAL A 167 1.83 -3.95 7.05
N GLU A 168 2.12 -4.03 8.34
CA GLU A 168 1.22 -3.69 9.44
C GLU A 168 0.77 -2.22 9.41
N GLN A 169 1.68 -1.27 9.15
CA GLN A 169 1.35 0.15 9.07
C GLN A 169 0.55 0.48 7.80
N VAL A 170 0.94 -0.07 6.64
CA VAL A 170 0.12 0.07 5.41
C VAL A 170 -1.26 -0.57 5.61
N ALA A 171 -1.31 -1.75 6.24
CA ALA A 171 -2.57 -2.41 6.55
C ALA A 171 -3.43 -1.58 7.49
N PHE A 172 -2.82 -0.95 8.50
CA PHE A 172 -3.51 -0.07 9.44
C PHE A 172 -4.06 1.17 8.74
N GLU A 173 -3.27 1.85 7.91
CA GLU A 173 -3.72 3.00 7.13
C GLU A 173 -4.89 2.62 6.22
N ARG A 174 -4.80 1.50 5.49
CA ARG A 174 -5.87 0.99 4.61
C ARG A 174 -7.12 0.54 5.36
N ALA A 175 -6.97 0.06 6.59
CA ALA A 175 -8.06 -0.43 7.42
C ALA A 175 -8.78 0.69 8.18
N VAL A 176 -8.02 1.65 8.72
CA VAL A 176 -8.51 2.69 9.65
C VAL A 176 -8.69 4.04 8.99
N LEU A 177 -7.69 4.52 8.24
CA LEU A 177 -7.76 5.80 7.54
C LEU A 177 -8.48 5.67 6.19
N GLY A 178 -8.47 4.46 5.61
CA GLY A 178 -9.06 4.15 4.32
C GLY A 178 -8.17 4.57 3.15
N TRP A 179 -8.66 4.36 1.93
CA TRP A 179 -7.98 4.75 0.70
C TRP A 179 -8.95 5.16 -0.40
N GLU A 180 -8.48 6.01 -1.31
CA GLU A 180 -9.21 6.41 -2.50
C GLU A 180 -9.04 5.37 -3.60
N GLU A 181 -10.14 4.73 -3.98
CA GLU A 181 -10.19 3.80 -5.10
C GLU A 181 -10.82 4.51 -6.31
N PRO A 182 -10.14 4.60 -7.46
CA PRO A 182 -10.71 5.20 -8.66
C PRO A 182 -11.82 4.31 -9.21
N ILE A 183 -12.98 4.91 -9.48
CA ILE A 183 -14.09 4.23 -10.16
C ILE A 183 -13.80 4.30 -11.65
N VAL A 184 -13.39 3.18 -12.24
CA VAL A 184 -13.14 3.06 -13.69
C VAL A 184 -14.38 2.50 -14.37
N GLN A 185 -14.89 3.24 -15.35
CA GLN A 185 -15.99 2.82 -16.23
C GLN A 185 -15.57 3.06 -17.67
N SER A 186 -15.67 2.02 -18.51
CA SER A 186 -15.30 2.07 -19.94
C SER A 186 -13.87 2.59 -20.19
N GLY A 187 -12.92 2.25 -19.32
CA GLY A 187 -11.52 2.66 -19.45
C GLY A 187 -11.23 4.13 -19.08
N GLN A 188 -12.23 4.87 -18.59
CA GLN A 188 -12.06 6.21 -18.04
C GLN A 188 -12.34 6.21 -16.54
N ILE A 189 -11.61 7.04 -15.78
CA ILE A 189 -11.86 7.25 -14.35
C ILE A 189 -13.05 8.19 -14.24
N VAL A 190 -14.21 7.66 -13.83
CA VAL A 190 -15.50 8.36 -13.74
C VAL A 190 -15.68 9.03 -12.37
N GLY A 191 -14.90 8.64 -11.36
CA GLY A 191 -14.91 9.25 -10.04
C GLY A 191 -13.94 8.58 -9.07
N GLN A 192 -14.03 8.96 -7.80
CA GLN A 192 -13.25 8.39 -6.71
C GLN A 192 -14.19 7.95 -5.58
N ARG A 193 -13.91 6.80 -4.96
CA ARG A 193 -14.63 6.33 -3.76
C ARG A 193 -13.66 6.09 -2.61
N TRP A 194 -14.06 6.51 -1.42
CA TRP A 194 -13.35 6.19 -0.19
C TRP A 194 -13.71 4.77 0.27
N ARG A 195 -12.68 3.96 0.57
CA ARG A 195 -12.82 2.55 0.94
C ARG A 195 -12.01 2.21 2.19
N PHE A 196 -12.57 1.34 3.01
CA PHE A 196 -11.92 0.78 4.19
C PHE A 196 -11.82 -0.74 4.03
N SER A 197 -10.73 -1.34 4.48
CA SER A 197 -10.55 -2.80 4.43
C SER A 197 -10.85 -3.45 5.78
N GLU A 198 -12.04 -4.02 5.92
CA GLU A 198 -12.44 -4.74 7.14
C GLU A 198 -11.65 -6.04 7.34
N THR A 199 -11.20 -6.68 6.24
CA THR A 199 -10.36 -7.87 6.30
C THR A 199 -8.98 -7.58 6.88
N LEU A 200 -8.36 -6.46 6.51
CA LEU A 200 -7.10 -6.00 7.10
C LEU A 200 -7.30 -5.60 8.56
N LEU A 201 -8.38 -4.90 8.90
CA LEU A 201 -8.71 -4.56 10.30
C LEU A 201 -8.81 -5.82 11.18
N ARG A 202 -9.51 -6.84 10.68
CA ARG A 202 -9.69 -8.12 11.36
C ARG A 202 -8.37 -8.89 11.52
N ALA A 203 -7.51 -8.87 10.52
CA ALA A 203 -6.19 -9.49 10.59
C ALA A 203 -5.30 -8.83 11.66
N LEU A 204 -5.27 -7.50 11.70
CA LEU A 204 -4.55 -6.73 12.70
C LEU A 204 -5.07 -7.01 14.12
N PHE A 205 -6.40 -7.07 14.29
CA PHE A 205 -6.99 -7.43 15.58
C PHE A 205 -6.61 -8.85 16.04
N GLN A 206 -6.66 -9.84 15.16
CA GLN A 206 -6.24 -11.21 15.49
C GLN A 206 -4.75 -11.30 15.82
N GLN A 207 -3.90 -10.55 15.11
CA GLN A 207 -2.47 -10.47 15.40
C GLN A 207 -2.21 -9.88 16.79
N ALA A 208 -2.93 -8.82 17.17
CA ALA A 208 -2.84 -8.24 18.51
C ALA A 208 -3.23 -9.25 19.60
N GLN A 209 -4.31 -9.99 19.42
CA GLN A 209 -4.74 -11.05 20.36
C GLN A 209 -3.70 -12.17 20.51
N ARG A 210 -3.04 -12.57 19.40
CA ARG A 210 -1.96 -13.56 19.43
C ARG A 210 -0.72 -13.03 20.13
N ALA A 211 -0.37 -11.77 19.89
CA ALA A 211 0.76 -11.13 20.55
C ALA A 211 0.53 -11.06 22.07
N GLU A 212 -0.67 -10.67 22.51
CA GLU A 212 -1.07 -10.65 23.92
C GLU A 212 -1.03 -12.05 24.55
N ALA A 213 -1.56 -13.05 23.85
CA ALA A 213 -1.47 -14.46 24.28
C ALA A 213 -0.02 -14.96 24.40
N SER A 214 0.88 -14.50 23.53
CA SER A 214 2.31 -14.86 23.55
C SER A 214 3.10 -14.08 24.62
N ALA A 215 2.67 -12.88 24.96
CA ALA A 215 3.32 -11.99 25.92
C ALA A 215 3.03 -12.37 27.37
N GLN A 216 1.94 -13.10 27.64
CA GLN A 216 1.60 -13.59 28.98
C GLN A 216 2.55 -14.74 29.40
N PRO A 217 3.57 -14.50 30.26
CA PRO A 217 4.53 -15.53 30.62
C PRO A 217 3.95 -16.32 31.81
N GLY A 218 3.14 -17.34 31.52
CA GLY A 218 2.49 -18.11 32.59
C GLY A 218 1.62 -19.29 32.22
N ARG A 219 1.51 -19.67 30.94
CA ARG A 219 0.76 -20.88 30.52
C ARG A 219 1.63 -21.85 29.72
N ARG A 220 2.76 -22.27 30.30
CA ARG A 220 3.36 -23.56 29.93
C ARG A 220 2.69 -24.67 30.74
N GLY A 221 1.45 -24.98 30.36
CA GLY A 221 0.79 -26.22 30.70
C GLY A 221 0.48 -26.91 29.39
N THR A 222 0.93 -28.16 29.24
CA THR A 222 0.50 -29.04 28.17
C THR A 222 -1.00 -28.85 27.95
N THR A 223 -1.42 -28.50 26.74
CA THR A 223 -2.85 -28.44 26.44
C THR A 223 -3.38 -29.86 26.61
N PHE A 224 -3.95 -30.17 27.77
CA PHE A 224 -4.80 -31.34 27.91
C PHE A 224 -6.03 -31.04 27.07
N VAL A 225 -5.95 -31.42 25.80
CA VAL A 225 -7.10 -31.48 24.92
C VAL A 225 -7.99 -32.54 25.53
N LYS A 226 -9.07 -32.12 26.20
CA LYS A 226 -10.12 -33.06 26.62
C LYS A 226 -10.51 -33.83 25.35
N PRO A 227 -10.40 -35.17 25.31
CA PRO A 227 -10.69 -35.92 24.10
C PRO A 227 -12.08 -35.52 23.63
N MET A 228 -12.15 -35.06 22.38
CA MET A 228 -13.39 -34.60 21.80
C MET A 228 -14.35 -35.79 21.80
N PRO A 229 -15.54 -35.67 22.43
CA PRO A 229 -16.48 -36.77 22.48
C PRO A 229 -16.81 -37.20 21.05
N THR A 230 -16.85 -38.51 20.84
CA THR A 230 -17.09 -39.06 19.50
C THR A 230 -18.48 -38.64 19.01
N ARG A 231 -18.67 -38.65 17.69
CA ARG A 231 -19.97 -38.29 17.08
C ARG A 231 -21.13 -39.10 17.66
N GLU A 232 -20.87 -40.35 18.04
CA GLU A 232 -21.84 -41.24 18.69
C GLU A 232 -22.19 -40.76 20.11
N GLU A 233 -21.21 -40.35 20.91
CA GLU A 233 -21.43 -39.81 22.25
C GLU A 233 -22.20 -38.48 22.21
N THR A 234 -21.89 -37.60 21.25
CA THR A 234 -22.65 -36.36 21.06
C THR A 234 -24.09 -36.62 20.63
N ASN A 235 -24.31 -37.59 19.74
CA ASN A 235 -25.64 -37.95 19.26
C ASN A 235 -26.49 -38.58 20.38
N ALA A 236 -25.88 -39.41 21.23
CA ALA A 236 -26.57 -40.01 22.38
C ALA A 236 -26.97 -38.95 23.41
N ALA A 237 -26.11 -37.96 23.66
CA ALA A 237 -26.42 -36.84 24.55
C ALA A 237 -27.55 -35.95 24.00
N LEU A 238 -27.54 -35.68 22.69
CA LEU A 238 -28.60 -34.95 21.99
C LEU A 238 -29.94 -35.70 22.06
N ALA A 239 -29.95 -37.01 21.79
CA ALA A 239 -31.16 -37.82 21.88
C ALA A 239 -31.78 -37.82 23.28
N LYS A 240 -30.94 -37.93 24.33
CA LYS A 240 -31.39 -37.87 25.73
C LYS A 240 -31.95 -36.50 26.10
N ALA A 241 -31.38 -35.42 25.56
CA ALA A 241 -31.86 -34.06 25.79
C ALA A 241 -33.22 -33.81 25.11
N ILE A 242 -33.41 -34.31 23.89
CA ILE A 242 -34.68 -34.23 23.15
C ILE A 242 -35.77 -35.00 23.89
N ALA A 243 -35.53 -36.25 24.29
CA ALA A 243 -36.51 -37.05 25.03
C ALA A 243 -36.89 -36.43 26.39
N ALA A 244 -35.94 -35.80 27.08
CA ALA A 244 -36.21 -35.07 28.32
C ALA A 244 -37.05 -33.81 28.08
N ALA A 245 -36.85 -33.11 26.97
CA ALA A 245 -37.64 -31.96 26.58
C ALA A 245 -39.07 -32.36 26.22
N GLU A 246 -39.26 -33.42 25.43
CA GLU A 246 -40.57 -33.98 25.10
C GLU A 246 -41.36 -34.37 26.36
N LYS A 247 -40.71 -35.02 27.33
CA LYS A 247 -41.36 -35.38 28.59
C LYS A 247 -41.82 -34.15 29.39
N ARG A 248 -41.05 -33.05 29.36
CA ARG A 248 -41.44 -31.79 30.01
C ARG A 248 -42.63 -31.15 29.30
N MET A 249 -42.60 -31.10 27.97
CA MET A 249 -43.71 -30.58 27.15
C MET A 249 -45.00 -31.38 27.39
N LEU A 250 -44.91 -32.72 27.48
CA LEU A 250 -46.07 -33.56 27.77
C LEU A 250 -46.60 -33.35 29.19
N ALA A 251 -45.72 -33.13 30.18
CA ALA A 251 -46.15 -32.84 31.55
C ALA A 251 -46.83 -31.47 31.65
N GLU A 252 -46.32 -30.46 30.93
CA GLU A 252 -46.91 -29.12 30.86
C GLU A 252 -48.27 -29.14 30.15
N ALA A 253 -48.38 -29.85 29.02
CA ALA A 253 -49.65 -30.04 28.33
C ALA A 253 -50.68 -30.79 29.18
N ALA A 254 -50.25 -31.76 30.00
CA ALA A 254 -51.14 -32.48 30.91
C ALA A 254 -51.65 -31.57 32.05
N LEU A 255 -50.81 -30.67 32.56
CA LEU A 255 -51.20 -29.66 33.55
C LEU A 255 -52.18 -28.65 32.96
N GLU A 256 -51.96 -28.20 31.72
CA GLU A 256 -52.88 -27.31 31.02
C GLU A 256 -54.24 -27.97 30.76
N GLN A 257 -54.27 -29.25 30.38
CA GLN A 257 -55.52 -29.99 30.21
C GLN A 257 -56.26 -30.19 31.53
N ALA A 258 -55.56 -30.48 32.62
CA ALA A 258 -56.17 -30.61 33.95
C ALA A 258 -56.76 -29.27 34.43
N GLY A 259 -56.01 -28.17 34.32
CA GLY A 259 -56.51 -26.83 34.65
C GLY A 259 -57.57 -26.30 33.69
N GLY A 260 -57.64 -26.84 32.47
CA GLY A 260 -58.75 -26.62 31.55
C GLY A 260 -60.02 -27.35 32.02
N ALA A 261 -59.90 -28.62 32.39
CA ALA A 261 -61.02 -29.42 32.88
C ALA A 261 -61.64 -28.89 34.19
N GLU A 262 -60.82 -28.36 35.09
CA GLU A 262 -61.28 -27.66 36.30
C GLU A 262 -62.02 -26.36 35.95
N ARG A 263 -61.48 -25.55 35.02
CA ARG A 263 -62.16 -24.34 34.53
C ARG A 263 -63.51 -24.63 33.86
N TRP A 264 -63.65 -25.77 33.17
CA TRP A 264 -64.93 -26.20 32.61
C TRP A 264 -65.93 -26.66 33.69
N ARG A 265 -65.47 -27.36 34.75
CA ARG A 265 -66.34 -27.75 35.88
C ARG A 265 -66.81 -26.54 36.70
N ASP A 266 -65.93 -25.60 36.98
CA ASP A 266 -66.29 -24.35 37.69
C ASP A 266 -67.29 -23.52 36.88
N ALA A 267 -67.19 -23.55 35.54
CA ALA A 267 -68.14 -22.90 34.64
C ALA A 267 -69.50 -23.63 34.59
N GLU A 268 -69.53 -24.96 34.69
CA GLU A 268 -70.77 -25.74 34.80
C GLU A 268 -71.48 -25.48 36.14
N GLU A 269 -70.74 -25.43 37.25
CA GLU A 269 -71.30 -25.17 38.58
C GLU A 269 -71.84 -23.74 38.71
N ALA A 270 -71.19 -22.76 38.08
CA ALA A 270 -71.68 -21.37 38.00
C ALA A 270 -72.91 -21.17 37.10
N LEU A 271 -73.19 -22.12 36.19
CA LEU A 271 -74.37 -22.08 35.30
C LEU A 271 -75.56 -22.88 35.87
N SER A 272 -75.40 -23.55 37.02
CA SER A 272 -76.49 -24.22 37.71
C SER A 272 -77.36 -23.16 38.43
N PRO A 273 -78.66 -23.02 38.08
CA PRO A 273 -79.52 -22.06 38.75
C PRO A 273 -79.71 -22.45 40.23
N PRO A 274 -79.79 -21.48 41.16
CA PRO A 274 -79.99 -21.79 42.57
C PRO A 274 -81.37 -22.45 42.75
N ASP A 275 -81.39 -23.67 43.30
CA ASP A 275 -82.60 -24.33 43.72
C ASP A 275 -83.24 -23.55 44.89
N GLY A 276 -84.44 -22.99 44.66
CA GLY A 276 -85.41 -22.63 45.70
C GLY A 276 -85.31 -21.24 46.30
#